data_AF-A0A368FK19-F1
#
_entry.id   AF-A0A368FK19-F1
#
_cell.length_a   1.000
_cell.length_b   1.000
_cell.length_c   1.000
_cell.angle_alpha   90.00
_cell.angle_beta   90.00
_cell.angle_gamma   90.00
#
_symmetry.space_group_name_H-M   'P 1'
#
loop_
_entity.id
_entity.type
_entity.pdbx_description
1 polymer ?
#
loop_
_entity_poly.entity_id
_entity_poly.type
_entity_poly.pdbx_seq_one_letter_code
_entity_poly.pdbx_strand_id
1 'polypeptide(L)'
;MSLSMLWLQELVRVRCAEYQFAGIPPQMASFLVEAGMFLSLLELLVEMTTSPERYAQIVLSIRGVIADAQNRWAMVGAPCDQALALISAILETLDCAQADGKKILSIGTFGHLLATHAPFIPDSFPDIGNIRSKWAQISEPNRDVAIEKPLRFVAGLPCAVRLVASLHNLDENDLRNLRVQVDYPNNTRGYFRPPATDIPKEGDRISSLVLISSSEAWSDAADVTLTLVLLASSSSQKVVSVPLLDSPSGAQPSSVRLRAHPMTRT
;
A
#
# COMPACT_ATOMS: atom_id res chain seq x y z
N MET A 1 19.80 11.26 -6.79
CA MET A 1 18.43 10.93 -6.32
C MET A 1 17.68 12.23 -6.13
N SER A 2 16.53 12.41 -6.79
CA SER A 2 15.70 13.60 -6.59
C SER A 2 15.05 13.55 -5.19
N LEU A 3 14.83 14.72 -4.57
CA LEU A 3 14.08 14.82 -3.30
C LEU A 3 12.72 14.11 -3.37
N SER A 4 12.05 14.15 -4.52
CA SER A 4 10.79 13.44 -4.76
C SER A 4 10.86 11.92 -4.57
N MET A 5 11.99 11.28 -4.89
CA MET A 5 12.17 9.83 -4.68
C MET A 5 12.31 9.47 -3.20
N LEU A 6 12.94 10.33 -2.40
CA LEU A 6 13.09 10.10 -0.95
C LEU A 6 11.73 10.17 -0.25
N TRP A 7 10.90 11.18 -0.57
CA TRP A 7 9.57 11.33 0.03
C TRP A 7 8.64 10.15 -0.28
N LEU A 8 8.66 9.67 -1.52
CA LEU A 8 7.86 8.51 -1.92
C LEU A 8 8.28 7.25 -1.13
N GLN A 9 9.58 7.09 -0.88
CA GLN A 9 10.09 5.97 -0.10
C GLN A 9 9.65 6.04 1.37
N GLU A 10 9.71 7.22 1.99
CA GLU A 10 9.24 7.39 3.38
C GLU A 10 7.74 7.19 3.52
N LEU A 11 6.95 7.69 2.56
CA LEU A 11 5.52 7.44 2.54
C LEU A 11 5.22 5.93 2.47
N VAL A 12 5.90 5.20 1.59
CA VAL A 12 5.76 3.73 1.51
C VAL A 12 6.13 3.06 2.83
N ARG A 13 7.20 3.50 3.50
CA ARG A 13 7.60 2.94 4.80
C ARG A 13 6.54 3.14 5.89
N VAL A 14 5.99 4.35 6.00
CA VAL A 14 4.93 4.64 6.98
C VAL A 14 3.68 3.81 6.68
N ARG A 15 3.31 3.67 5.40
CA ARG A 15 2.18 2.80 5.01
C ARG A 15 2.47 1.33 5.28
N CYS A 16 3.68 0.84 5.02
CA CYS A 16 4.04 -0.52 5.42
C CYS A 16 3.90 -0.69 6.93
N ALA A 17 4.41 0.24 7.75
CA ALA A 17 4.26 0.16 9.20
C ALA A 17 2.80 0.18 9.66
N GLU A 18 1.92 0.93 8.99
CA GLU A 18 0.48 0.99 9.28
C GLU A 18 -0.22 -0.36 9.05
N TYR A 19 0.11 -1.07 7.97
CA TYR A 19 -0.63 -2.26 7.55
C TYR A 19 0.06 -3.61 7.85
N GLN A 20 1.38 -3.62 8.07
CA GLN A 20 2.20 -4.84 8.21
C GLN A 20 2.15 -5.46 9.62
N PHE A 21 1.62 -4.73 10.62
CA PHE A 21 1.52 -5.21 11.99
C PHE A 21 0.07 -5.25 12.47
N ALA A 22 -0.24 -6.24 13.29
CA ALA A 22 -1.49 -6.39 14.01
C ALA A 22 -1.29 -6.02 15.49
N GLY A 23 -2.37 -5.63 16.16
CA GLY A 23 -2.32 -5.25 17.58
C GLY A 23 -1.60 -3.92 17.84
N ILE A 24 -1.46 -3.07 16.81
CA ILE A 24 -0.91 -1.72 16.97
C ILE A 24 -1.82 -0.92 17.91
N PRO A 25 -1.28 -0.36 19.00
CA PRO A 25 -2.06 0.48 19.91
C PRO A 25 -2.68 1.69 19.18
N PRO A 26 -3.90 2.13 19.54
CA PRO A 26 -4.60 3.23 18.86
C PRO A 26 -3.78 4.52 18.75
N GLN A 27 -2.99 4.87 19.77
CA GLN A 27 -2.14 6.07 19.73
C GLN A 27 -1.03 5.96 18.66
N MET A 28 -0.42 4.78 18.53
CA MET A 28 0.60 4.51 17.51
C MET A 28 -0.01 4.49 16.11
N ALA A 29 -1.15 3.81 15.95
CA ALA A 29 -1.85 3.74 14.69
C ALA A 29 -2.30 5.14 14.22
N SER A 30 -2.87 5.95 15.12
CA SER A 30 -3.25 7.33 14.84
C SER A 30 -2.06 8.20 14.43
N PHE A 31 -0.90 8.05 15.10
CA PHE A 31 0.34 8.73 14.72
C PHE A 31 0.84 8.31 13.33
N LEU A 32 0.76 7.02 12.97
CA LEU A 32 1.10 6.56 11.62
C LEU A 32 0.16 7.15 10.55
N VAL A 33 -1.13 7.29 10.87
CA VAL A 33 -2.11 7.97 10.01
C VAL A 33 -1.71 9.43 9.79
N GLU A 34 -1.35 10.13 10.86
CA GLU A 34 -0.90 11.52 10.86
C GLU A 34 0.39 11.72 10.05
N ALA A 35 1.42 10.92 10.33
CA ALA A 35 2.67 10.96 9.59
C ALA A 35 2.45 10.69 8.09
N GLY A 36 1.60 9.71 7.76
CA GLY A 36 1.24 9.40 6.37
C GLY A 36 0.49 10.55 5.69
N MET A 37 -0.43 11.21 6.39
CA MET A 37 -1.13 12.40 5.89
C MET A 37 -0.15 13.55 5.65
N PHE A 38 0.71 13.84 6.62
CA PHE A 38 1.68 14.92 6.56
C PHE A 38 2.67 14.76 5.41
N LEU A 39 3.24 13.56 5.23
CA LEU A 39 4.12 13.23 4.11
C LEU A 39 3.41 13.37 2.76
N SER A 40 2.14 12.99 2.69
CA SER A 40 1.33 13.14 1.48
C SER A 40 1.07 14.63 1.15
N LEU A 41 0.84 15.46 2.18
CA LEU A 41 0.69 16.92 2.00
C LEU A 41 2.01 17.57 1.58
N LEU A 42 3.16 17.10 2.08
CA LEU A 42 4.48 17.53 1.61
C LEU A 42 4.72 17.16 0.14
N GLU A 43 4.33 15.96 -0.30
CA GLU A 43 4.40 15.57 -1.72
C GLU A 43 3.59 16.55 -2.58
N LEU A 44 2.37 16.91 -2.13
CA LEU A 44 1.50 17.86 -2.83
C LEU A 44 2.04 19.29 -2.81
N LEU A 45 2.76 19.71 -1.77
CA LEU A 45 3.47 21.00 -1.74
C LEU A 45 4.57 21.04 -2.81
N VAL A 46 5.33 19.94 -2.94
CA VAL A 46 6.35 19.82 -3.99
C VAL A 46 5.70 19.85 -5.37
N GLU A 47 4.63 19.08 -5.59
CA GLU A 47 3.90 19.09 -6.87
C GLU A 47 3.36 20.50 -7.19
N MET A 48 2.86 21.23 -6.20
CA MET A 48 2.40 22.60 -6.37
C MET A 48 3.52 23.55 -6.78
N THR A 49 4.75 23.28 -6.34
CA THR A 49 5.94 24.07 -6.67
C THR A 49 6.47 23.73 -8.06
N THR A 50 6.45 22.46 -8.46
CA THR A 50 7.01 22.00 -9.74
C THR A 50 6.02 22.03 -10.90
N SER A 51 4.72 21.98 -10.61
CA SER A 51 3.64 21.86 -11.59
C SER A 51 2.44 22.75 -11.22
N PRO A 52 2.64 24.09 -11.14
CA PRO A 52 1.61 25.03 -10.71
C PRO A 52 0.36 25.03 -11.62
N GLU A 53 0.50 24.64 -12.90
CA GLU A 53 -0.61 24.47 -13.83
C GLU A 53 -1.63 23.42 -13.38
N ARG A 54 -1.25 22.49 -12.49
CA ARG A 54 -2.12 21.45 -11.94
C ARG A 54 -2.79 21.87 -10.64
N TYR A 55 -2.73 23.15 -10.25
CA TYR A 55 -3.21 23.64 -8.96
C TYR A 55 -4.62 23.14 -8.57
N ALA A 56 -5.59 23.22 -9.49
CA ALA A 56 -6.95 22.76 -9.21
C ALA A 56 -7.01 21.27 -8.85
N GLN A 57 -6.24 20.44 -9.55
CA GLN A 57 -6.14 19.00 -9.26
C GLN A 57 -5.42 18.75 -7.93
N ILE A 58 -4.35 19.50 -7.64
CA ILE A 58 -3.61 19.41 -6.38
C ILE A 58 -4.52 19.74 -5.20
N VAL A 59 -5.34 20.79 -5.31
CA VAL A 59 -6.31 21.18 -4.29
C VAL A 59 -7.36 20.08 -4.04
N LEU A 60 -7.81 19.38 -5.09
CA LEU A 60 -8.68 18.21 -4.93
C LEU A 60 -7.94 17.06 -4.24
N SER A 61 -6.67 16.81 -4.60
CA SER A 61 -5.83 15.79 -3.95
C SER A 61 -5.59 16.10 -2.47
N ILE A 62 -5.38 17.36 -2.08
CA ILE A 62 -5.24 17.79 -0.68
C ILE A 62 -6.50 17.40 0.10
N ARG A 63 -7.70 17.74 -0.41
CA ARG A 63 -8.96 17.35 0.22
C ARG A 63 -9.12 15.83 0.30
N GLY A 64 -8.72 15.12 -0.74
CA GLY A 64 -8.72 13.65 -0.75
C GLY A 64 -7.83 13.05 0.34
N VAL A 65 -6.62 13.58 0.53
CA VAL A 65 -5.67 13.14 1.57
C VAL A 65 -6.24 13.39 2.97
N ILE A 66 -6.84 14.56 3.21
CA ILE A 66 -7.48 14.90 4.49
C ILE A 66 -8.66 13.96 4.78
N ALA A 67 -9.55 13.76 3.80
CA ALA A 67 -10.70 12.87 3.96
C ALA A 67 -10.27 11.42 4.22
N ASP A 68 -9.22 10.94 3.56
CA ASP A 68 -8.63 9.63 3.82
C ASP A 68 -8.10 9.49 5.24
N ALA A 69 -7.34 10.48 5.73
CA ALA A 69 -6.86 10.49 7.11
C ALA A 69 -8.02 10.48 8.11
N GLN A 70 -9.06 11.29 7.90
CA GLN A 70 -10.26 11.32 8.73
C GLN A 70 -11.00 9.98 8.77
N ASN A 71 -11.17 9.33 7.61
CA ASN A 71 -11.77 8.01 7.52
C ASN A 71 -10.94 6.96 8.26
N ARG A 72 -9.61 7.03 8.18
CA ARG A 72 -8.71 6.10 8.88
C ARG A 72 -8.72 6.32 10.39
N TRP A 73 -8.71 7.56 10.88
CA TRP A 73 -8.83 7.86 12.31
C TRP A 73 -10.15 7.38 12.91
N ALA A 74 -11.24 7.36 12.13
CA ALA A 74 -12.49 6.76 12.58
C ALA A 74 -12.37 5.25 12.89
N MET A 75 -11.39 4.57 12.29
CA MET A 75 -11.12 3.14 12.49
C MET A 75 -10.05 2.87 13.55
N VAL A 76 -8.99 3.69 13.60
CA VAL A 76 -7.79 3.39 14.41
C VAL A 76 -7.64 4.21 15.69
N GLY A 77 -8.37 5.32 15.82
CA GLY A 77 -8.30 6.21 16.98
C GLY A 77 -8.18 7.68 16.59
N ALA A 78 -8.51 8.56 17.55
CA ALA A 78 -8.56 10.00 17.33
C ALA A 78 -7.18 10.60 16.95
N PRO A 79 -7.13 11.60 16.06
CA PRO A 79 -5.93 12.38 15.79
C PRO A 79 -5.49 13.19 17.01
N CYS A 80 -4.24 13.64 17.01
CA CYS A 80 -3.78 14.65 17.95
C CYS A 80 -4.30 16.06 17.59
N ASP A 81 -4.23 16.98 18.56
CA ASP A 81 -4.67 18.37 18.37
C ASP A 81 -3.88 19.07 17.26
N GLN A 82 -2.60 18.74 17.07
CA GLN A 82 -1.76 19.33 16.03
C GLN A 82 -2.26 18.96 14.62
N ALA A 83 -2.62 17.69 14.43
CA ALA A 83 -3.18 17.22 13.17
C ALA A 83 -4.54 17.87 12.85
N LEU A 84 -5.39 18.03 13.88
CA LEU A 84 -6.66 18.73 13.74
C LEU A 84 -6.47 20.21 13.40
N ALA A 85 -5.52 20.89 14.05
CA ALA A 85 -5.19 22.28 13.77
C ALA A 85 -4.67 22.48 12.34
N LEU A 86 -3.80 21.58 11.85
CA LEU A 86 -3.34 21.59 10.47
C LEU A 86 -4.49 21.46 9.48
N ILE A 87 -5.39 20.49 9.71
CA ILE A 87 -6.55 20.27 8.84
C ILE A 87 -7.45 21.48 8.83
N SER A 88 -7.78 22.05 10.01
CA SER A 88 -8.63 23.24 10.12
C SER A 88 -8.01 24.40 9.34
N ALA A 89 -6.72 24.68 9.56
CA ALA A 89 -6.04 25.80 8.90
C ALA A 89 -5.99 25.65 7.37
N ILE A 90 -5.77 24.43 6.87
CA ILE A 90 -5.80 24.16 5.42
C ILE A 90 -7.22 24.32 4.88
N LEU A 91 -8.21 23.69 5.49
CA LEU A 91 -9.59 23.72 5.00
C LEU A 91 -10.20 25.12 5.09
N GLU A 92 -9.97 25.86 6.16
CA GLU A 92 -10.39 27.27 6.27
C GLU A 92 -9.83 28.13 5.12
N THR A 93 -8.57 27.89 4.73
CA THR A 93 -7.96 28.58 3.60
C THR A 93 -8.63 28.19 2.27
N LEU A 94 -8.96 26.91 2.12
CA LEU A 94 -9.53 26.35 0.88
C LEU A 94 -11.05 26.57 0.72
N ASP A 95 -11.78 26.73 1.82
CA ASP A 95 -13.25 26.85 1.88
C ASP A 95 -13.73 28.29 2.11
N CYS A 96 -12.82 29.27 2.21
CA CYS A 96 -13.10 30.70 2.20
C CYS A 96 -13.68 31.16 0.84
N ALA A 97 -14.93 30.75 0.56
CA ALA A 97 -15.72 31.16 -0.59
C ALA A 97 -16.61 32.38 -0.29
N GLN A 98 -16.67 32.86 0.95
CA GLN A 98 -17.67 33.87 1.38
C GLN A 98 -17.13 35.26 1.75
N ALA A 99 -15.82 35.54 1.64
CA ALA A 99 -15.28 36.87 1.96
C ALA A 99 -14.31 37.38 0.88
N ASP A 100 -14.85 38.12 -0.09
CA ASP A 100 -14.24 39.16 -0.94
C ASP A 100 -12.87 38.94 -1.62
N GLY A 101 -12.39 37.71 -1.69
CA GLY A 101 -11.26 37.33 -2.54
C GLY A 101 -11.10 35.83 -2.49
N LYS A 102 -10.89 35.20 -3.66
CA LYS A 102 -10.51 33.78 -3.70
C LYS A 102 -9.18 33.63 -2.94
N LYS A 103 -9.22 33.27 -1.66
CA LYS A 103 -8.01 32.95 -0.91
C LYS A 103 -7.42 31.70 -1.55
N ILE A 104 -6.33 31.89 -2.28
CA ILE A 104 -5.55 30.82 -2.87
C ILE A 104 -4.62 30.30 -1.77
N LEU A 105 -4.64 28.99 -1.53
CA LEU A 105 -3.60 28.36 -0.72
C LEU A 105 -2.28 28.48 -1.48
N SER A 106 -1.46 29.49 -1.16
CA SER A 106 -0.17 29.72 -1.81
C SER A 106 0.89 28.72 -1.33
N ILE A 107 1.95 28.50 -2.13
CA ILE A 107 3.09 27.64 -1.75
C ILE A 107 3.68 28.08 -0.39
N GLY A 108 3.86 29.39 -0.19
CA GLY A 108 4.41 29.93 1.05
C GLY A 108 3.50 29.69 2.26
N THR A 109 2.20 29.91 2.09
CA THR A 109 1.21 29.64 3.15
C THR A 109 1.17 28.15 3.48
N PHE A 110 1.11 27.30 2.46
CA PHE A 110 1.04 25.84 2.66
C PHE A 110 2.31 25.30 3.32
N GLY A 111 3.48 25.73 2.87
CA GLY A 111 4.75 25.38 3.49
C GLY A 111 4.84 25.84 4.94
N HIS A 112 4.36 27.05 5.26
CA HIS A 112 4.32 27.55 6.64
C HIS A 112 3.39 26.73 7.54
N LEU A 113 2.21 26.33 7.05
CA LEU A 113 1.29 25.46 7.78
C LEU A 113 1.91 24.11 8.10
N LEU A 114 2.59 23.49 7.13
CA LEU A 114 3.27 22.22 7.34
C LEU A 114 4.46 22.34 8.31
N ALA A 115 5.21 23.44 8.24
CA ALA A 115 6.34 23.67 9.17
C ALA A 115 5.86 23.90 10.61
N THR A 116 4.74 24.59 10.80
CA THR A 116 4.18 24.87 12.14
C THR A 116 3.45 23.69 12.75
N HIS A 117 2.90 22.80 11.91
CA HIS A 117 2.14 21.62 12.34
C HIS A 117 2.79 20.30 11.97
N ALA A 118 4.12 20.23 12.10
CA ALA A 118 4.83 18.96 11.92
C ALA A 118 4.38 17.93 12.99
N PRO A 119 4.21 16.65 12.62
CA PRO A 119 3.87 15.60 13.57
C PRO A 119 4.95 15.46 14.64
N PHE A 120 4.53 15.32 15.89
CA PHE A 120 5.43 15.07 17.01
C PHE A 120 5.41 13.59 17.38
N ILE A 121 6.60 13.01 17.58
CA ILE A 121 6.72 11.67 18.13
C ILE A 121 6.17 11.71 19.55
N PRO A 122 5.21 10.84 19.93
CA PRO A 122 4.69 10.78 21.28
C PRO A 122 5.81 10.57 22.32
N ASP A 123 5.72 11.24 23.47
CA ASP A 123 6.71 11.15 24.57
C ASP A 123 6.85 9.73 25.15
N SER A 124 5.81 8.92 24.98
CA SER A 124 5.85 7.51 25.33
C SER A 124 4.98 6.71 24.36
N PHE A 125 5.44 5.50 24.05
CA PHE A 125 4.63 4.52 23.34
C PHE A 125 4.04 3.54 24.36
N PRO A 126 2.76 3.17 24.20
CA PRO A 126 2.14 2.11 24.99
C PRO A 126 2.86 0.77 24.77
N ASP A 127 2.55 -0.22 25.61
CA ASP A 127 3.17 -1.54 25.58
C ASP A 127 3.15 -2.17 24.17
N ILE A 128 4.34 -2.51 23.69
CA ILE A 128 4.62 -3.06 22.36
C ILE A 128 4.38 -4.58 22.34
N GLY A 129 4.21 -5.22 23.51
CA GLY A 129 4.13 -6.68 23.65
C GLY A 129 3.02 -7.37 22.85
N ASN A 130 1.97 -6.64 22.47
CA ASN A 130 0.86 -7.15 21.66
C ASN A 130 1.02 -6.95 20.15
N ILE A 131 2.06 -6.20 19.72
CA ILE A 131 2.32 -5.96 18.31
C ILE A 131 2.89 -7.23 17.69
N ARG A 132 2.22 -7.72 16.65
CA ARG A 132 2.60 -8.94 15.94
C ARG A 132 2.71 -8.65 14.45
N SER A 133 3.77 -9.14 13.82
CA SER A 133 3.91 -9.07 12.37
C SER A 133 2.79 -9.84 11.68
N LYS A 134 2.24 -9.29 10.60
CA LYS A 134 1.38 -10.02 9.67
C LYS A 134 2.26 -10.76 8.67
N TRP A 135 2.07 -12.07 8.55
CA TRP A 135 2.93 -12.91 7.75
C TRP A 135 2.16 -14.06 7.11
N ALA A 136 2.75 -14.64 6.08
CA ALA A 136 2.20 -15.78 5.39
C ALA A 136 3.31 -16.76 4.99
N GLN A 137 3.00 -18.04 5.05
CA GLN A 137 3.93 -19.08 4.61
C GLN A 137 3.35 -19.81 3.41
N ILE A 138 3.95 -19.57 2.23
CA ILE A 138 3.58 -20.25 0.99
C ILE A 138 4.10 -21.69 1.05
N SER A 139 3.18 -22.65 1.01
CA SER A 139 3.48 -24.08 0.96
C SER A 139 3.43 -24.63 -0.47
N GLU A 140 2.57 -24.05 -1.32
CA GLU A 140 2.51 -24.36 -2.75
C GLU A 140 2.42 -23.06 -3.57
N PRO A 141 3.14 -22.95 -4.69
CA PRO A 141 4.15 -23.89 -5.18
C PRO A 141 5.38 -23.93 -4.27
N ASN A 142 6.01 -25.11 -4.16
CA ASN A 142 7.24 -25.26 -3.37
C ASN A 142 8.37 -24.45 -4.03
N ARG A 143 9.08 -23.63 -3.25
CA ARG A 143 10.12 -22.71 -3.74
C ARG A 143 11.22 -23.39 -4.55
N ASP A 144 11.65 -24.57 -4.13
CA ASP A 144 12.75 -25.30 -4.79
C ASP A 144 12.25 -25.95 -6.09
N VAL A 145 11.08 -26.58 -6.03
CA VAL A 145 10.47 -27.29 -7.18
C VAL A 145 9.97 -26.32 -8.25
N ALA A 146 9.52 -25.12 -7.88
CA ALA A 146 8.96 -24.12 -8.78
C ALA A 146 9.93 -23.61 -9.85
N ILE A 147 11.23 -23.70 -9.57
CA ILE A 147 12.30 -23.28 -10.50
C ILE A 147 12.70 -24.45 -11.41
N GLU A 148 12.70 -25.67 -10.87
CA GLU A 148 13.08 -26.90 -11.60
C GLU A 148 11.99 -27.41 -12.54
N LYS A 149 10.71 -27.25 -12.16
CA LYS A 149 9.55 -27.70 -12.94
C LYS A 149 8.84 -26.50 -13.55
N PRO A 150 9.28 -26.06 -14.74
CA PRO A 150 8.78 -24.84 -15.30
C PRO A 150 7.35 -24.99 -15.82
N LEU A 151 6.58 -23.92 -15.64
CA LEU A 151 5.23 -23.79 -16.16
C LEU A 151 5.28 -23.62 -17.68
N ARG A 152 4.37 -24.31 -18.38
CA ARG A 152 4.19 -24.10 -19.82
C ARG A 152 3.23 -22.94 -20.03
N PHE A 153 3.71 -21.89 -20.68
CA PHE A 153 2.99 -20.64 -20.87
C PHE A 153 2.71 -20.43 -22.36
N VAL A 154 1.46 -20.11 -22.72
CA VAL A 154 1.08 -19.76 -24.10
C VAL A 154 0.56 -18.33 -24.08
N ALA A 155 1.11 -17.47 -24.94
CA ALA A 155 0.69 -16.08 -25.06
C ALA A 155 -0.81 -15.97 -25.36
N GLY A 156 -1.49 -15.04 -24.68
CA GLY A 156 -2.92 -14.82 -24.81
C GLY A 156 -3.81 -15.88 -24.13
N LEU A 157 -3.24 -16.88 -23.45
CA LEU A 157 -4.00 -17.86 -22.65
C LEU A 157 -3.59 -17.78 -21.17
N PRO A 158 -4.55 -17.73 -20.24
CA PRO A 158 -4.24 -17.74 -18.82
C PRO A 158 -3.71 -19.13 -18.40
N CYS A 159 -2.59 -19.14 -17.69
CA CYS A 159 -2.03 -20.31 -17.02
C CYS A 159 -2.39 -20.25 -15.54
N ALA A 160 -3.08 -21.26 -15.02
CA ALA A 160 -3.45 -21.31 -13.62
C ALA A 160 -2.33 -21.97 -12.79
N VAL A 161 -1.92 -21.30 -11.72
CA VAL A 161 -0.95 -21.83 -10.74
C VAL A 161 -1.63 -21.95 -9.39
N ARG A 162 -1.56 -23.15 -8.80
CA ARG A 162 -2.08 -23.36 -7.45
C ARG A 162 -1.18 -22.69 -6.44
N LEU A 163 -1.75 -21.77 -5.67
CA LEU A 163 -1.11 -21.09 -4.54
C LEU A 163 -1.80 -21.50 -3.25
N VAL A 164 -1.03 -22.07 -2.33
CA VAL A 164 -1.48 -22.43 -0.99
C VAL A 164 -0.56 -21.77 0.02
N ALA A 165 -1.13 -21.05 0.98
CA ALA A 165 -0.36 -20.44 2.05
C ALA A 165 -1.14 -20.44 3.37
N SER A 166 -0.42 -20.55 4.49
CA SER A 166 -0.98 -20.21 5.81
C SER A 166 -0.86 -18.70 6.05
N LEU A 167 -1.85 -18.12 6.72
CA LEU A 167 -1.99 -16.69 6.99
C LEU A 167 -2.02 -16.48 8.50
N HIS A 168 -1.29 -15.47 8.99
CA HIS A 168 -1.10 -15.27 10.43
C HIS A 168 -1.26 -13.80 10.81
N ASN A 169 -2.06 -13.55 11.84
CA ASN A 169 -2.36 -12.22 12.39
C ASN A 169 -3.10 -11.28 11.41
N LEU A 170 -3.87 -11.82 10.46
CA LEU A 170 -4.74 -11.04 9.57
C LEU A 170 -6.15 -10.95 10.15
N ASP A 171 -6.76 -9.78 10.09
CA ASP A 171 -8.17 -9.59 10.41
C ASP A 171 -9.09 -9.72 9.18
N GLU A 172 -10.41 -9.61 9.36
CA GLU A 172 -11.36 -9.69 8.24
C GLU A 172 -11.15 -8.61 7.17
N ASN A 173 -10.70 -7.42 7.55
CA ASN A 173 -10.44 -6.34 6.61
C ASN A 173 -9.17 -6.63 5.80
N ASP A 174 -8.13 -7.15 6.43
CA ASP A 174 -6.92 -7.63 5.77
C ASP A 174 -7.25 -8.71 4.74
N LEU A 175 -8.08 -9.70 5.11
CA LEU A 175 -8.48 -10.78 4.19
C LEU A 175 -9.25 -10.26 2.97
N ARG A 176 -10.08 -9.22 3.12
CA ARG A 176 -10.76 -8.57 1.99
C ARG A 176 -9.78 -7.85 1.05
N ASN A 177 -8.68 -7.34 1.61
CA ASN A 177 -7.65 -6.57 0.90
C ASN A 177 -6.46 -7.42 0.45
N LEU A 178 -6.41 -8.70 0.84
CA LEU A 178 -5.40 -9.66 0.42
C LEU A 178 -5.40 -9.84 -1.09
N ARG A 179 -4.22 -9.75 -1.70
CA ARG A 179 -3.98 -10.02 -3.12
C ARG A 179 -2.74 -10.88 -3.30
N VAL A 180 -2.70 -11.56 -4.44
CA VAL A 180 -1.45 -12.09 -5.00
C VAL A 180 -0.95 -11.10 -6.03
N GLN A 181 0.15 -10.42 -5.73
CA GLN A 181 0.89 -9.62 -6.69
C GLN A 181 1.66 -10.56 -7.62
N VAL A 182 1.52 -10.34 -8.93
CA VAL A 182 2.21 -11.08 -9.98
C VAL A 182 3.17 -10.12 -10.68
N ASP A 183 4.47 -10.28 -10.44
CA ASP A 183 5.51 -9.52 -11.14
C ASP A 183 5.95 -10.29 -12.38
N TYR A 184 5.76 -9.67 -13.54
CA TYR A 184 6.10 -10.22 -14.85
C TYR A 184 7.52 -9.80 -15.29
N PRO A 185 8.14 -10.55 -16.22
CA PRO A 185 9.50 -10.26 -16.71
C PRO A 185 9.67 -8.88 -17.37
N ASN A 186 8.59 -8.33 -17.92
CA ASN A 186 8.56 -7.00 -18.55
C ASN A 186 8.37 -5.85 -17.54
N ASN A 187 8.55 -6.12 -16.24
CA ASN A 187 8.31 -5.19 -15.13
C ASN A 187 6.86 -4.70 -14.99
N THR A 188 5.91 -5.36 -15.65
CA THR A 188 4.48 -5.13 -15.39
C THR A 188 4.03 -5.91 -14.16
N ARG A 189 2.99 -5.41 -13.50
CA ARG A 189 2.43 -6.00 -12.28
C ARG A 189 0.95 -6.27 -12.43
N GLY A 190 0.54 -7.48 -12.08
CA GLY A 190 -0.86 -7.84 -11.90
C GLY A 190 -1.22 -7.99 -10.43
N TYR A 191 -2.48 -7.77 -10.08
CA TYR A 191 -3.02 -8.08 -8.76
C TYR A 191 -4.19 -9.03 -8.90
N PHE A 192 -4.01 -10.25 -8.42
CA PHE A 192 -5.06 -11.25 -8.39
C PHE A 192 -5.76 -11.20 -7.03
N ARG A 193 -7.10 -11.11 -7.05
CA ARG A 193 -7.92 -11.21 -5.84
C ARG A 193 -8.37 -12.67 -5.66
N PRO A 194 -7.92 -13.34 -4.60
CA PRO A 194 -8.45 -14.65 -4.24
C PRO A 194 -9.98 -14.58 -4.06
N PRO A 195 -10.74 -15.52 -4.65
CA PRO A 195 -12.14 -15.71 -4.32
C PRO A 195 -12.34 -15.88 -2.82
N ALA A 196 -13.44 -15.34 -2.28
CA ALA A 196 -13.76 -15.52 -0.86
C ALA A 196 -13.96 -16.99 -0.47
N THR A 197 -14.32 -17.85 -1.43
CA THR A 197 -14.44 -19.31 -1.25
C THR A 197 -13.11 -20.03 -1.07
N ASP A 198 -12.01 -19.40 -1.47
CA ASP A 198 -10.65 -19.97 -1.42
C ASP A 198 -9.97 -19.70 -0.07
N ILE A 199 -10.64 -18.92 0.79
CA ILE A 199 -10.24 -18.59 2.16
C ILE A 199 -11.28 -19.26 3.08
N PRO A 200 -10.89 -20.16 3.98
CA PRO A 200 -11.82 -20.79 4.91
C PRO A 200 -12.35 -19.75 5.91
N LYS A 201 -13.42 -20.07 6.63
CA LYS A 201 -14.06 -19.12 7.56
C LYS A 201 -13.12 -18.66 8.67
N GLU A 202 -12.19 -19.53 9.05
CA GLU A 202 -11.15 -19.29 10.04
C GLU A 202 -10.13 -18.24 9.58
N GLY A 203 -10.01 -17.99 8.26
CA GLY A 203 -9.13 -16.96 7.71
C GLY A 203 -7.63 -17.27 7.82
N ASP A 204 -7.27 -18.46 8.25
CA ASP A 204 -5.90 -18.90 8.57
C ASP A 204 -5.13 -19.47 7.37
N ARG A 205 -5.80 -19.61 6.23
CA ARG A 205 -5.24 -20.22 5.02
C ARG A 205 -5.84 -19.62 3.76
N ILE A 206 -5.06 -19.68 2.68
CA ILE A 206 -5.54 -19.49 1.31
C ILE A 206 -5.18 -20.72 0.48
N SER A 207 -6.10 -21.13 -0.39
CA SER A 207 -5.87 -22.15 -1.42
C SER A 207 -6.55 -21.73 -2.71
N SER A 208 -5.83 -21.02 -3.57
CA SER A 208 -6.40 -20.40 -4.77
C SER A 208 -5.66 -20.75 -6.05
N LEU A 209 -6.35 -20.65 -7.19
CA LEU A 209 -5.76 -20.77 -8.53
C LEU A 209 -5.45 -19.38 -9.06
N VAL A 210 -4.17 -18.99 -8.99
CA VAL A 210 -3.69 -17.69 -9.47
C VAL A 210 -3.52 -17.77 -10.98
N LEU A 211 -4.17 -16.85 -11.70
CA LEU A 211 -4.06 -16.78 -13.15
C LEU A 211 -2.88 -15.91 -13.55
N ILE A 212 -1.94 -16.51 -14.28
CA ILE A 212 -0.80 -15.83 -14.90
C ILE A 212 -1.11 -15.70 -16.39
N SER A 213 -1.12 -14.48 -16.91
CA SER A 213 -1.42 -14.23 -18.32
C SER A 213 -0.57 -13.09 -18.86
N SER A 214 0.00 -13.28 -20.04
CA SER A 214 0.64 -12.24 -20.83
C SER A 214 0.01 -12.21 -22.22
N SER A 215 -0.30 -11.01 -22.71
CA SER A 215 -0.75 -10.79 -24.09
C SER A 215 0.39 -10.97 -25.09
N GLU A 216 1.63 -10.77 -24.63
CA GLU A 216 2.84 -10.86 -25.44
C GLU A 216 3.46 -12.25 -25.30
N ALA A 217 3.96 -12.78 -26.41
CA ALA A 217 4.78 -13.98 -26.42
C ALA A 217 6.18 -13.66 -25.89
N TRP A 218 6.72 -14.56 -25.07
CA TRP A 218 8.11 -14.48 -24.62
C TRP A 218 8.99 -15.28 -25.58
N SER A 219 10.18 -14.78 -25.88
CA SER A 219 11.17 -15.49 -26.70
C SER A 219 11.82 -16.64 -25.92
N ASP A 220 12.05 -16.40 -24.63
CA ASP A 220 12.83 -17.27 -23.76
C ASP A 220 12.08 -17.58 -22.46
N ALA A 221 12.60 -18.57 -21.74
CA ALA A 221 12.17 -18.85 -20.38
C ALA A 221 12.35 -17.61 -19.50
N ALA A 222 11.36 -17.32 -18.67
CA ALA A 222 11.41 -16.18 -17.79
C ALA A 222 10.84 -16.50 -16.40
N ASP A 223 11.25 -15.71 -15.43
CA ASP A 223 10.81 -15.88 -14.05
C ASP A 223 9.61 -14.95 -13.77
N VAL A 224 8.54 -15.53 -13.24
CA VAL A 224 7.37 -14.80 -12.72
C VAL A 224 7.40 -14.91 -11.20
N THR A 225 7.22 -13.79 -10.50
CA THR A 225 7.21 -13.81 -9.03
C THR A 225 5.79 -13.60 -8.52
N LEU A 226 5.35 -14.51 -7.64
CA LEU A 226 4.10 -14.36 -6.90
C LEU A 226 4.43 -13.89 -5.49
N THR A 227 3.79 -12.82 -5.03
CA THR A 227 3.96 -12.27 -3.68
C THR A 227 2.60 -12.05 -3.03
N LEU A 228 2.44 -12.49 -1.78
CA LEU A 228 1.24 -12.17 -1.00
C LEU A 228 1.34 -10.76 -0.43
N VAL A 229 0.33 -9.93 -0.72
CA VAL A 229 0.32 -8.51 -0.36
C VAL A 229 -1.05 -8.09 0.18
N LEU A 230 -1.08 -7.07 1.03
CA LEU A 230 -2.27 -6.31 1.36
C LEU A 230 -2.32 -5.07 0.48
N LEU A 231 -3.44 -4.85 -0.21
CA LEU A 231 -3.65 -3.59 -0.91
C LEU A 231 -4.30 -2.57 0.03
N ALA A 232 -3.52 -1.56 0.40
CA ALA A 232 -4.04 -0.39 1.07
C ALA A 232 -4.59 0.58 0.02
N SER A 233 -5.89 0.84 0.06
CA SER A 233 -6.51 1.90 -0.73
C SER A 233 -6.11 3.26 -0.15
N SER A 234 -5.49 4.11 -0.96
CA SER A 234 -5.32 5.53 -0.68
C SER A 234 -6.24 6.32 -1.59
N SER A 235 -6.90 7.35 -1.07
CA SER A 235 -7.74 8.28 -1.85
C SER A 235 -7.00 8.99 -2.99
N SER A 236 -5.67 9.02 -2.96
CA SER A 236 -4.79 9.63 -3.97
C SER A 236 -4.59 8.79 -5.24
N GLN A 237 -5.46 7.81 -5.53
CA GLN A 237 -5.39 6.86 -6.65
C GLN A 237 -4.15 5.94 -6.68
N LYS A 238 -3.14 6.17 -5.83
CA LYS A 238 -1.98 5.29 -5.68
C LYS A 238 -2.31 4.17 -4.70
N VAL A 239 -2.61 3.00 -5.24
CA VAL A 239 -2.71 1.76 -4.46
C VAL A 239 -1.33 1.42 -3.90
N VAL A 240 -1.22 1.28 -2.58
CA VAL A 240 0.01 0.84 -1.94
C VAL A 240 -0.08 -0.66 -1.72
N SER A 241 0.88 -1.39 -2.29
CA SER A 241 1.04 -2.83 -2.10
C SER A 241 1.98 -3.07 -0.91
N VAL A 242 1.47 -3.66 0.16
CA VAL A 242 2.22 -3.96 1.38
C VAL A 242 2.48 -5.47 1.43
N PRO A 243 3.73 -5.94 1.25
CA PRO A 243 4.01 -7.37 1.27
C PRO A 243 3.84 -7.97 2.67
N LEU A 244 3.19 -9.12 2.73
CA LEU A 244 3.21 -9.97 3.94
C LEU A 244 4.62 -10.52 4.13
N LEU A 245 5.06 -10.63 5.37
CA LEU A 245 6.35 -11.26 5.69
C LEU A 245 6.27 -12.78 5.47
N ASP A 246 7.42 -13.42 5.23
CA ASP A 246 7.49 -14.88 5.07
C ASP A 246 7.52 -15.66 6.40
N SER A 247 7.80 -14.98 7.50
CA SER A 247 7.93 -15.53 8.84
C SER A 247 7.75 -14.42 9.90
N PRO A 248 7.46 -14.76 11.18
CA PRO A 248 7.20 -13.75 12.21
C PRO A 248 8.41 -12.85 12.52
N SER A 249 9.62 -13.40 12.37
CA SER A 249 10.90 -12.69 12.57
C SER A 249 11.61 -12.35 11.25
N GLY A 250 10.99 -12.68 10.11
CA GLY A 250 11.56 -12.44 8.79
C GLY A 250 11.41 -11.00 8.36
N ALA A 251 12.35 -10.53 7.55
CA ALA A 251 12.24 -9.23 6.86
C ALA A 251 11.89 -9.40 5.37
N GLN A 252 11.74 -10.65 4.89
CA GLN A 252 11.53 -10.95 3.48
C GLN A 252 10.04 -11.07 3.15
N PRO A 253 9.61 -10.63 1.96
CA PRO A 253 8.26 -10.88 1.48
C PRO A 253 7.95 -12.36 1.34
N SER A 254 6.72 -12.73 1.70
CA SER A 254 6.14 -14.03 1.40
C SER A 254 5.92 -14.15 -0.11
N SER A 255 6.95 -14.67 -0.76
CA SER A 255 7.02 -14.77 -2.22
C SER A 255 7.53 -16.13 -2.68
N VAL A 256 7.19 -16.45 -3.93
CA VAL A 256 7.70 -17.61 -4.65
C VAL A 256 7.97 -17.25 -6.09
N ARG A 257 9.11 -17.71 -6.61
CA ARG A 257 9.52 -17.51 -7.98
C ARG A 257 9.18 -18.74 -8.80
N LEU A 258 8.56 -18.52 -9.95
CA LEU A 258 8.12 -19.54 -10.86
C LEU A 258 8.88 -19.38 -12.17
N ARG A 259 9.47 -20.47 -12.66
CA ARG A 259 10.02 -20.47 -14.03
C ARG A 259 8.91 -20.79 -15.02
N ALA A 260 8.79 -19.99 -16.07
CA ALA A 260 7.80 -20.19 -17.11
C ALA A 260 8.49 -20.25 -18.49
N HIS A 261 8.17 -21.29 -19.27
CA HIS A 261 8.63 -21.44 -20.64
C HIS A 261 7.54 -21.07 -21.63
N PRO A 262 7.83 -20.18 -22.59
CA PRO A 262 6.91 -19.90 -23.68
C PRO A 262 6.77 -21.13 -24.57
N MET A 263 5.53 -21.37 -25.00
CA MET A 263 5.15 -22.39 -25.97
C MET A 263 4.53 -21.67 -27.16
N THR A 264 4.89 -22.10 -28.37
CA THR A 264 4.22 -21.65 -29.59
C THR A 264 2.83 -22.28 -29.69
N ARG A 265 1.87 -21.47 -30.14
CA ARG A 265 0.51 -21.93 -30.41
C ARG A 265 0.55 -22.75 -31.71
N THR A 266 0.64 -24.08 -31.59
CA THR A 266 0.50 -25.02 -32.72
C THR A 266 -0.95 -25.14 -33.14
#